data_AF-A0A7C7PLS0-F1
#
_entry.id   AF-A0A7C7PLS0-F1
#
_cell.length_a   1.000
_cell.length_b   1.000
_cell.length_c   1.000
_cell.angle_alpha   90.00
_cell.angle_beta   90.00
_cell.angle_gamma   90.00
#
_symmetry.space_group_name_H-M   'P 1'
#
loop_
_entity.id
_entity.type
_entity.pdbx_description
1 polymer ?
#
loop_
_entity_poly.entity_id
_entity_poly.type
_entity_poly.pdbx_seq_one_letter_code
_entity_poly.pdbx_strand_id
1 'polypeptide(L)'
;MSTIPPFSKEEIKAVQDTVNERYKREVAVEAVTTELRLTPEDRELTECPGLYWQEGDCHFIITKTGAEEYHCQFFYSVREQYGTGIPRYHDIVECVTTLLRVQADHERDRRMQEEGQSSG
;
A
#
# COMPACT_ATOMS: atom_id res chain seq x y z
N MET A 1 11.54 13.41 19.21
CA MET A 1 10.65 12.29 18.87
C MET A 1 9.41 12.89 18.23
N SER A 2 9.38 13.01 16.91
CA SER A 2 8.16 13.39 16.21
C SER A 2 7.29 12.14 16.13
N THR A 3 6.33 12.01 17.04
CA THR A 3 5.31 10.97 16.99
C THR A 3 4.42 11.23 15.78
N ILE A 4 4.51 10.39 14.77
CA ILE A 4 3.61 10.43 13.62
C ILE A 4 2.18 10.16 14.14
N PRO A 5 1.20 11.02 13.84
CA PRO A 5 -0.15 10.82 14.34
C PRO A 5 -0.78 9.58 13.69
N PRO A 6 -1.71 8.89 14.39
CA PRO A 6 -2.46 7.81 13.79
C PRO A 6 -3.30 8.31 12.61
N PHE A 7 -3.81 7.37 11.81
CA PHE A 7 -4.79 7.71 10.79
C PHE A 7 -6.06 8.30 11.42
N SER A 8 -6.58 9.37 10.82
CA SER A 8 -7.88 9.92 11.19
C SER A 8 -9.01 8.99 10.74
N LYS A 9 -10.22 9.18 11.29
CA LYS A 9 -11.38 8.39 10.88
C LYS A 9 -11.74 8.67 9.42
N GLU A 10 -11.56 9.90 8.97
CA GLU A 10 -11.76 10.33 7.60
C GLU A 10 -10.79 9.64 6.64
N GLU A 11 -9.50 9.56 7.01
CA GLU A 11 -8.48 8.87 6.20
C GLU A 11 -8.78 7.36 6.09
N ILE A 12 -9.07 6.70 7.22
CA ILE A 12 -9.44 5.28 7.23
C ILE A 12 -10.67 5.03 6.35
N LYS A 13 -11.70 5.88 6.51
CA LYS A 13 -12.92 5.77 5.72
C LYS A 13 -12.66 5.97 4.23
N ALA A 14 -11.82 6.95 3.86
CA ALA A 14 -11.48 7.21 2.46
C ALA A 14 -10.78 6.01 1.81
N VAL A 15 -9.83 5.38 2.51
CA VAL A 15 -9.18 4.15 2.05
C VAL A 15 -10.20 3.01 1.95
N GLN A 16 -11.00 2.80 2.99
CA GLN A 16 -12.02 1.74 3.04
C GLN A 16 -13.03 1.86 1.89
N ASP A 17 -13.56 3.05 1.64
CA ASP A 17 -14.53 3.29 0.57
C ASP A 17 -13.89 3.09 -0.81
N THR A 18 -12.65 3.54 -1.01
CA THR A 18 -11.92 3.37 -2.28
C THR A 18 -11.63 1.90 -2.59
N VAL A 19 -11.16 1.14 -1.59
CA VAL A 19 -10.90 -0.30 -1.72
C VAL A 19 -12.21 -1.04 -2.03
N ASN A 20 -13.29 -0.73 -1.31
CA ASN A 20 -14.60 -1.34 -1.56
C ASN A 20 -15.13 -1.03 -2.96
N GLU A 21 -14.96 0.20 -3.43
CA GLU A 21 -15.36 0.59 -4.78
C GLU A 21 -14.56 -0.17 -5.85
N ARG A 22 -13.26 -0.39 -5.63
CA ARG A 22 -12.38 -1.14 -6.56
C ARG A 22 -12.79 -2.60 -6.69
N TYR A 23 -13.17 -3.25 -5.59
CA TYR A 23 -13.47 -4.68 -5.56
C TYR A 23 -14.98 -5.00 -5.60
N LYS A 24 -15.84 -3.97 -5.57
CA LYS A 24 -17.31 -4.08 -5.58
C LYS A 24 -17.86 -4.96 -4.45
N ARG A 25 -17.12 -5.03 -3.34
CA ARG A 25 -17.46 -5.76 -2.11
C ARG A 25 -16.75 -5.13 -0.93
N GLU A 26 -17.15 -5.51 0.27
CA GLU A 26 -16.41 -5.14 1.48
C GLU A 26 -15.08 -5.91 1.56
N VAL A 27 -13.99 -5.17 1.76
CA VAL A 27 -12.65 -5.68 2.02
C VAL A 27 -12.16 -5.03 3.31
N ALA A 28 -11.84 -5.82 4.32
CA ALA A 28 -11.44 -5.28 5.62
C ALA A 28 -10.10 -4.53 5.52
N VAL A 29 -10.13 -3.22 5.83
CA VAL A 29 -8.92 -2.41 6.01
C VAL A 29 -8.60 -2.35 7.49
N GLU A 30 -7.45 -2.88 7.88
CA GLU A 30 -7.01 -3.00 9.26
C GLU A 30 -5.94 -1.96 9.59
N ALA A 31 -6.10 -1.27 10.73
CA ALA A 31 -5.06 -0.42 11.26
C ALA A 31 -3.98 -1.29 11.91
N VAL A 32 -2.74 -1.13 11.46
CA VAL A 32 -1.57 -1.89 11.90
C VAL A 32 -0.43 -0.95 12.30
N THR A 33 0.61 -1.51 12.93
CA THR A 33 1.89 -0.81 13.13
C THR A 33 2.91 -1.39 12.16
N THR A 34 3.68 -0.52 11.52
CA THR A 34 4.70 -0.88 10.54
C THR A 34 6.05 -0.33 10.99
N GLU A 35 7.12 -1.05 10.67
CA GLU A 35 8.49 -0.58 10.94
C GLU A 35 9.14 -0.17 9.62
N LEU A 36 9.42 1.12 9.48
CA LEU A 36 9.95 1.70 8.24
C LEU A 36 11.18 2.56 8.51
N ARG A 37 12.16 2.43 7.62
CA ARG A 37 13.30 3.33 7.56
C ARG A 37 12.90 4.59 6.80
N LEU A 38 12.66 5.69 7.53
CA LEU A 38 12.14 6.93 6.95
C LEU A 38 13.18 7.70 6.13
N THR A 39 14.45 7.66 6.55
CA THR A 39 15.57 8.21 5.79
C THR A 39 16.67 7.16 5.61
N PRO A 40 17.44 7.19 4.50
CA PRO A 40 18.54 6.25 4.28
C PRO A 40 19.61 6.29 5.39
N GLU A 41 19.75 7.44 6.04
CA GLU A 41 20.75 7.73 7.08
C GLU A 41 20.31 7.24 8.47
N ASP A 42 19.01 6.98 8.68
CA ASP A 42 18.48 6.49 9.96
C ASP A 42 19.04 5.11 10.27
N ARG A 43 19.63 4.93 11.45
CA ARG A 43 20.13 3.61 11.89
C ARG A 43 19.02 2.70 12.42
N GLU A 44 17.90 3.29 12.82
CA GLU A 44 16.79 2.61 13.49
C GLU A 44 15.54 2.64 12.60
N LEU A 45 14.68 1.62 12.74
CA LEU A 45 13.36 1.61 12.12
C LEU A 45 12.43 2.48 12.95
N THR A 46 11.59 3.26 12.29
CA THR A 46 10.55 4.04 12.95
C THR A 46 9.25 3.25 12.91
N GLU A 47 8.60 3.11 14.06
CA GLU A 47 7.24 2.62 14.15
C GLU A 47 6.27 3.66 13.58
N CYS A 48 5.58 3.29 12.52
CA CYS A 48 4.67 4.15 11.78
C CYS A 48 3.28 3.50 11.72
N PRO A 49 2.20 4.30 11.87
CA PRO A 49 0.84 3.81 11.63
C PRO A 49 0.69 3.31 10.20
N GLY A 50 0.08 2.15 10.03
CA GLY A 50 -0.21 1.54 8.74
C GLY A 50 -1.69 1.18 8.57
N LEU A 51 -2.14 1.12 7.33
CA LEU A 51 -3.41 0.52 6.91
C LEU A 51 -3.11 -0.65 6.00
N TYR A 52 -3.57 -1.83 6.39
CA TYR A 52 -3.31 -3.09 5.72
C TYR A 52 -4.62 -3.70 5.20
N TRP A 53 -4.56 -4.30 4.03
CA TRP A 53 -5.61 -5.21 3.56
C TRP A 53 -5.01 -6.26 2.62
N GLN A 54 -5.77 -7.30 2.37
CA GLN A 54 -5.39 -8.37 1.46
C GLN A 54 -6.53 -8.63 0.47
N GLU A 55 -6.16 -8.81 -0.80
CA GLU A 55 -7.04 -9.32 -1.83
C GLU A 55 -6.36 -10.46 -2.57
N GLY A 56 -6.93 -11.67 -2.50
CA GLY A 56 -6.30 -12.86 -3.08
C GLY A 56 -4.95 -13.16 -2.42
N ASP A 57 -3.90 -13.31 -3.24
CA ASP A 57 -2.51 -13.48 -2.83
C ASP A 57 -1.74 -12.14 -2.70
N CYS A 58 -2.40 -11.02 -2.98
CA CYS A 58 -1.79 -9.70 -2.91
C CYS A 58 -2.08 -9.01 -1.58
N HIS A 59 -1.02 -8.58 -0.92
CA HIS A 59 -1.05 -7.82 0.31
C HIS A 59 -0.77 -6.35 0.02
N PHE A 60 -1.48 -5.46 0.70
CA PHE A 60 -1.34 -4.02 0.53
C PHE A 60 -1.07 -3.34 1.85
N ILE A 61 -0.23 -2.31 1.83
CA ILE A 61 0.04 -1.48 3.00
C ILE A 61 0.17 -0.02 2.58
N ILE A 62 -0.52 0.86 3.30
CA ILE A 62 -0.29 2.31 3.28
C ILE A 62 0.26 2.69 4.65
N THR A 63 1.44 3.29 4.69
CA THR A 63 2.06 3.78 5.92
C THR A 63 2.00 5.29 5.96
N LYS A 64 1.63 5.84 7.12
CA LYS A 64 1.72 7.25 7.41
C LYS A 64 3.14 7.57 7.90
N THR A 65 3.86 8.44 7.18
CA THR A 65 5.24 8.82 7.48
C THR A 65 5.35 10.24 8.05
N GLY A 66 4.26 10.99 8.04
CA GLY A 66 4.11 12.34 8.59
C GLY A 66 2.63 12.68 8.83
N ALA A 67 2.32 13.94 9.19
CA ALA A 67 0.94 14.32 9.52
C ALA A 67 -0.04 14.17 8.35
N GLU A 68 0.41 14.51 7.14
CA GLU A 68 -0.31 14.38 5.86
C GLU A 68 0.68 13.86 4.81
N GLU A 69 1.35 12.76 5.15
CA GLU A 69 2.37 12.17 4.30
C GLU A 69 2.28 10.65 4.36
N TYR A 70 2.20 10.03 3.18
CA TYR A 70 1.91 8.61 3.01
C TYR A 70 2.89 7.94 2.06
N HIS A 71 3.25 6.72 2.39
CA HIS A 71 3.98 5.79 1.54
C HIS A 71 3.14 4.54 1.34
N CYS A 72 3.12 3.97 0.13
CA CYS A 72 2.34 2.77 -0.16
C CYS A 72 3.14 1.73 -0.94
N GLN A 73 2.83 0.47 -0.68
CA GLN A 73 3.41 -0.67 -1.38
C GLN A 73 2.42 -1.83 -1.38
N PHE A 74 2.63 -2.76 -2.31
CA PHE A 74 1.95 -4.06 -2.34
C PHE A 74 2.97 -5.17 -2.49
N PHE A 75 2.63 -6.36 -2.05
CA PHE A 75 3.52 -7.51 -2.12
C PHE A 75 2.77 -8.83 -2.20
N TYR A 76 3.38 -9.81 -2.86
CA TYR A 76 2.89 -11.20 -2.89
C TYR A 76 3.71 -12.10 -1.96
N SER A 77 4.94 -11.70 -1.67
CA SER A 77 5.86 -12.40 -0.76
C SER A 77 6.94 -11.43 -0.26
N VAL A 78 7.76 -11.87 0.69
CA VAL A 78 8.91 -11.08 1.18
C VAL A 78 9.88 -10.71 0.06
N ARG A 79 9.95 -11.50 -1.01
CA ARG A 79 10.82 -11.28 -2.17
C ARG A 79 10.18 -10.44 -3.27
N GLU A 80 8.85 -10.33 -3.25
CA GLU A 80 8.06 -9.70 -4.30
C GLU A 80 7.30 -8.52 -3.71
N GLN A 81 8.04 -7.44 -3.49
CA GLN A 81 7.51 -6.18 -2.96
C GLN A 81 7.63 -5.10 -4.02
N TYR A 82 6.57 -4.33 -4.19
CA TYR A 82 6.43 -3.35 -5.24
C TYR A 82 5.87 -2.04 -4.68
N GLY A 83 6.53 -0.93 -5.01
CA GLY A 83 6.01 0.42 -4.77
C GLY A 83 5.37 1.00 -6.02
N THR A 84 4.82 2.20 -5.91
CA THR A 84 4.22 2.92 -7.03
C THR A 84 5.23 3.74 -7.85
N GLY A 85 6.50 3.80 -7.41
CA GLY A 85 7.53 4.69 -7.96
C GLY A 85 7.44 6.14 -7.47
N ILE A 86 6.39 6.49 -6.73
CA ILE A 86 6.24 7.79 -6.06
C ILE A 86 6.75 7.64 -4.63
N PRO A 87 7.73 8.44 -4.19
CA PRO A 87 8.34 8.26 -2.88
C PRO A 87 7.39 8.59 -1.74
N ARG A 88 6.54 9.61 -1.90
CA ARG A 88 5.65 10.15 -0.87
C ARG A 88 4.42 10.79 -1.51
N TYR A 89 3.27 10.60 -0.88
CA TYR A 89 2.00 11.23 -1.21
C TYR A 89 1.57 12.17 -0.11
N HIS A 90 0.85 13.24 -0.46
CA HIS A 90 0.23 14.15 0.50
C HIS A 90 -1.30 14.06 0.51
N ASP A 91 -1.88 13.26 -0.40
CA ASP A 91 -3.30 12.95 -0.47
C ASP A 91 -3.49 11.44 -0.33
N ILE A 92 -4.31 11.02 0.64
CA ILE A 92 -4.52 9.59 0.93
C ILE A 92 -5.33 8.89 -0.17
N VAL A 93 -6.25 9.59 -0.83
CA VAL A 93 -7.08 9.05 -1.91
C VAL A 93 -6.23 8.85 -3.16
N GLU A 94 -5.34 9.78 -3.49
CA GLU A 94 -4.37 9.62 -4.56
C GLU A 94 -3.42 8.45 -4.27
N CYS A 95 -2.96 8.33 -3.02
CA CYS A 95 -2.08 7.26 -2.55
C CYS A 95 -2.72 5.87 -2.78
N VAL A 96 -3.92 5.63 -2.27
CA VAL A 96 -4.62 4.33 -2.42
C VAL A 96 -5.02 4.07 -3.88
N THR A 97 -5.48 5.09 -4.61
CA THR A 97 -5.92 4.92 -6.00
C THR A 97 -4.74 4.56 -6.89
N THR A 98 -3.59 5.21 -6.71
CA THR A 98 -2.38 4.92 -7.48
C THR A 98 -1.85 3.54 -7.15
N LEU A 99 -1.85 3.15 -5.87
CA LEU A 99 -1.46 1.82 -5.43
C LEU A 99 -2.28 0.72 -6.14
N LEU A 100 -3.61 0.85 -6.13
CA LEU A 100 -4.52 -0.13 -6.75
C LEU A 100 -4.38 -0.18 -8.28
N ARG A 101 -4.05 0.94 -8.94
CA ARG A 101 -3.81 0.98 -10.39
C ARG A 101 -2.51 0.28 -10.76
N VAL A 102 -1.40 0.62 -10.08
CA VAL A 102 -0.10 0.00 -10.34
C VAL A 102 -0.15 -1.49 -10.08
N GLN A 103 -0.83 -1.92 -9.02
CA GLN A 103 -1.00 -3.35 -8.74
C GLN A 103 -1.79 -4.06 -9.85
N ALA A 104 -2.85 -3.46 -10.38
CA ALA A 104 -3.62 -4.03 -11.48
C ALA A 104 -2.82 -4.14 -12.78
N ASP A 105 -1.99 -3.15 -13.09
CA ASP A 105 -1.06 -3.21 -14.23
C ASP A 105 -0.02 -4.32 -14.03
N HIS A 106 0.55 -4.44 -12.82
CA HIS A 106 1.49 -5.51 -12.49
C HIS A 106 0.85 -6.90 -12.61
N GLU A 107 -0.39 -7.10 -12.13
CA GLU A 107 -1.11 -8.36 -12.32
C GLU A 107 -1.32 -8.70 -13.79
N ARG A 108 -1.69 -7.71 -14.61
CA ARG A 108 -1.88 -7.90 -16.05
C ARG A 108 -0.59 -8.37 -16.70
N ASP A 109 0.52 -7.69 -16.42
CA ASP A 109 1.82 -7.98 -17.01
C ASP A 109 2.37 -9.35 -16.53
N ARG A 110 2.09 -9.73 -15.28
CA ARG A 110 2.43 -11.06 -14.73
C ARG A 110 1.67 -12.18 -15.45
N ARG A 111 0.35 -12.03 -15.63
CA ARG A 111 -0.49 -13.03 -16.34
C ARG A 111 -0.04 -13.23 -17.78
N MET A 112 0.29 -12.14 -18.49
CA MET A 112 0.80 -12.23 -19.87
C MET A 112 2.11 -13.02 -19.98
N GLN A 113 3.00 -12.89 -18.99
CA GLN A 113 4.27 -13.64 -18.97
C GLN A 113 4.05 -15.12 -18.68
N GLU A 114 3.13 -15.46 -17.78
CA GLU A 114 2.78 -16.85 -17.45
C GLU A 114 2.12 -17.57 -18.64
N GLU A 115 1.23 -16.89 -19.38
CA GLU A 115 0.57 -17.43 -20.59
C GLU A 115 1.54 -17.63 -21.77
N GLY A 116 2.52 -16.74 -21.93
CA GLY A 116 3.55 -16.82 -22.97
C GLY A 116 4.54 -17.98 -22.80
N GLN A 117 4.72 -18.48 -21.56
CA GLN A 117 5.64 -19.59 -21.25
C GLN A 117 4.98 -20.97 -21.37
N SER A 118 3.64 -21.05 -21.32
CA SER A 118 2.90 -22.32 -21.40
C SER A 118 2.61 -22.78 -22.85
N SER A 119 2.96 -21.95 -23.85
CA SER A 119 2.72 -22.22 -25.28
C SER A 119 4.00 -22.61 -26.06
N GLY A 120 5.09 -22.93 -25.37
CA GLY A 120 6.41 -23.27 -25.96
C GLY A 120 6.76 -24.75 -25.90
#